data_AF-A0A933BIG6-F1
#
_entry.id   AF-A0A933BIG6-F1
#
_cell.length_a   1.000
_cell.length_b   1.000
_cell.length_c   1.000
_cell.angle_alpha   90.00
_cell.angle_beta   90.00
_cell.angle_gamma   90.00
#
_symmetry.space_group_name_H-M   'P 1'
#
loop_
_entity.id
_entity.type
_entity.pdbx_description
1 polymer ?
#
loop_
_entity_poly.entity_id
_entity_poly.type
_entity_poly.pdbx_seq_one_letter_code
_entity_poly.pdbx_strand_id
1 'polypeptide(L)' 'VTPFEPEWEGFATLEISNTTPLPAKIYANEGIAQVVFFESDEVCEVSYADKKGKYQAQRDITLPRI' A
#
# COMPACT_ATOMS: atom_id res chain seq x y z
N VAL A 1 -7.70 -1.90 7.10
CA VAL A 1 -6.24 -1.67 7.19
C VAL A 1 -5.62 -2.28 5.95
N THR A 2 -4.70 -1.58 5.29
CA THR A 2 -3.99 -2.06 4.09
C THR A 2 -2.60 -2.55 4.53
N PRO A 3 -2.41 -3.84 4.83
CA PRO A 3 -1.13 -4.34 5.30
C PRO A 3 -0.10 -4.38 4.17
N PHE A 4 1.14 -4.00 4.47
CA PHE A 4 2.29 -4.27 3.64
C PHE A 4 3.06 -5.44 4.24
N GLU A 5 3.38 -6.43 3.42
CA GLU A 5 4.17 -7.59 3.83
C GLU A 5 5.66 -7.22 3.96
N PRO A 6 6.45 -7.96 4.76
CA PRO A 6 7.89 -7.76 4.87
C PRO A 6 8.59 -7.72 3.50
N GLU A 7 9.54 -6.80 3.37
CA GLU A 7 10.33 -6.54 2.16
C GLU A 7 9.53 -6.09 0.92
N TRP A 8 8.26 -5.71 1.08
CA TRP A 8 7.54 -4.99 0.03
C TRP A 8 8.22 -3.63 -0.25
N GLU A 9 8.43 -3.30 -1.52
CA GLU A 9 8.99 -2.04 -1.97
C GLU A 9 8.11 -1.41 -3.06
N GLY A 10 7.92 -0.08 -3.02
CA GLY A 10 7.29 0.68 -4.09
C GLY A 10 6.47 1.87 -3.59
N PHE A 11 5.65 2.42 -4.48
CA PHE A 11 4.64 3.43 -4.11
C PHE A 11 3.35 2.76 -3.67
N ALA A 12 2.77 3.18 -2.54
CA ALA A 12 1.49 2.65 -2.07
C ALA A 12 0.35 3.10 -3.00
N THR A 13 -0.45 2.16 -3.51
CA THR A 13 -1.69 2.47 -4.23
C THR A 13 -2.84 2.57 -3.22
N LEU A 14 -3.53 3.71 -3.20
CA LEU A 14 -4.67 3.97 -2.31
C LEU A 14 -5.96 4.03 -3.12
N GLU A 15 -6.96 3.27 -2.68
CA GLU A 15 -8.34 3.41 -3.15
C GLU A 15 -9.08 4.39 -2.24
N ILE A 16 -9.71 5.40 -2.83
CA ILE A 16 -10.41 6.45 -2.09
C ILE A 16 -11.88 6.43 -2.51
N SER A 17 -12.76 6.24 -1.53
CA SER A 17 -14.20 6.22 -1.72
C SER A 17 -14.85 7.35 -0.94
N ASN A 18 -15.65 8.17 -1.61
CA ASN A 18 -16.47 9.20 -0.97
C ASN A 18 -17.86 8.64 -0.68
N THR A 19 -18.17 8.41 0.59
CA THR A 19 -19.45 7.86 1.04
C THR A 19 -20.51 8.94 1.34
N THR A 20 -20.20 10.21 1.07
CA THR A 20 -21.11 11.34 1.31
C THR A 20 -21.75 11.81 -0.01
N PRO A 21 -22.95 12.46 0.03
CA PRO A 21 -23.57 13.02 -1.17
C PRO A 21 -22.89 14.33 -1.64
N LEU A 22 -21.96 14.88 -0.87
CA LEU A 22 -21.26 16.12 -1.19
C LEU A 22 -19.94 15.84 -1.91
N PRO A 23 -19.51 16.70 -2.85
CA PRO A 23 -18.20 16.57 -3.47
C PRO A 23 -17.06 16.66 -2.45
N ALA A 24 -16.11 15.73 -2.51
CA ALA A 24 -14.85 15.79 -1.78
C ALA A 24 -13.72 16.20 -2.73
N LYS A 25 -12.89 17.15 -2.31
CA LYS A 25 -11.67 17.54 -3.02
C LYS A 25 -10.47 16.96 -2.29
N ILE A 26 -9.48 16.52 -3.05
CA ILE A 26 -8.25 15.92 -2.54
C ILE A 26 -7.11 16.64 -3.25
N TYR A 27 -6.19 17.23 -2.49
CA TYR A 27 -5.05 17.91 -3.07
C TYR A 27 -3.75 17.16 -2.76
N ALA A 28 -2.77 17.35 -3.64
CA ALA A 28 -1.45 16.79 -3.44
C ALA A 28 -0.80 17.38 -2.17
N ASN A 29 -0.04 16.55 -1.45
CA ASN A 29 0.73 16.90 -0.25
C ASN A 29 -0.08 17.27 1.01
N GLU A 30 -1.39 17.04 1.05
CA GLU A 30 -2.20 17.34 2.26
C GLU A 30 -2.07 16.31 3.38
N GLY A 31 -1.39 15.19 3.12
CA GLY A 31 -1.36 14.03 4.00
C GLY A 31 -2.71 13.31 4.02
N ILE A 32 -2.74 12.03 3.65
CA ILE A 32 -3.99 11.25 3.54
C ILE A 32 -4.00 9.97 4.37
N ALA A 33 -2.84 9.52 4.82
CA ALA A 33 -2.68 8.30 5.60
C ALA A 33 -1.41 8.37 6.45
N GLN A 34 -1.34 7.50 7.45
CA GLN A 34 -0.14 7.24 8.25
C GLN A 34 0.24 5.77 8.09
N VAL A 35 1.53 5.51 7.90
CA VAL A 35 2.08 4.16 7.95
C VAL A 35 2.53 3.88 9.37
N VAL A 36 2.11 2.74 9.90
CA VAL A 36 2.53 2.23 11.22
C VAL A 36 3.33 0.96 10.98
N PHE A 37 4.55 0.93 11.52
CA PHE A 37 5.44 -0.21 11.40
C PHE A 37 5.29 -1.10 12.63
N PHE A 38 5.17 -2.40 12.38
CA PHE A 38 5.11 -3.43 13.41
C PHE A 38 6.30 -4.36 13.22
N GLU A 39 7.02 -4.62 14.30
CA GLU A 39 8.12 -5.57 14.33
C GLU A 39 7.59 -6.96 14.64
N SER A 40 8.15 -7.97 13.97
CA SER A 40 7.90 -9.38 14.24
C SER A 40 8.91 -9.90 15.26
N ASP A 41 8.50 -10.83 16.11
CA ASP A 41 9.38 -11.57 17.02
C ASP A 41 10.23 -12.63 16.29
N GLU A 42 9.81 -13.02 15.09
CA GLU A 42 10.50 -13.98 14.23
C GLU A 42 10.80 -13.42 12.84
N VAL A 43 11.84 -13.95 12.20
CA VAL A 43 12.18 -13.62 10.80
C VAL A 43 11.11 -14.19 9.87
N CYS A 44 10.70 -13.40 8.87
CA CYS A 44 9.77 -13.86 7.85
C CYS A 44 10.37 -15.02 7.04
N GLU A 45 9.71 -16.18 6.99
CA GLU A 45 10.20 -17.35 6.24
C GLU A 45 10.23 -17.12 4.72
N VAL A 46 9.22 -16.41 4.19
CA VAL A 46 9.11 -16.08 2.77
C VAL A 46 8.52 -14.67 2.64
N SER A 47 9.37 -13.71 2.27
CA SER A 47 9.00 -12.31 2.16
C SER A 47 8.17 -12.02 0.90
N TYR A 48 7.66 -10.79 0.78
CA TYR A 48 6.99 -10.35 -0.45
C TYR A 48 7.96 -10.30 -1.64
N ALA A 49 9.22 -9.94 -1.38
CA ALA A 49 10.29 -9.94 -2.36
C ALA A 49 10.60 -11.37 -2.84
N ASP A 50 10.71 -12.34 -1.93
CA ASP A 50 10.94 -13.76 -2.24
C ASP A 50 9.85 -14.34 -3.15
N LYS A 51 8.59 -13.99 -2.87
CA LYS A 51 7.42 -14.40 -3.67
C LYS A 51 7.44 -13.82 -5.09
N LYS A 52 8.31 -12.84 -5.38
CA LYS A 52 8.24 -12.01 -6.59
C LYS A 52 6.84 -11.45 -6.76
N GLY A 53 6.32 -10.87 -5.67
CA GLY A 53 4.94 -10.45 -5.57
C GLY A 53 4.51 -9.54 -6.73
N LYS A 54 3.22 -9.63 -7.10
CA LYS A 54 2.64 -8.99 -8.29
C LYS A 54 2.92 -7.48 -8.39
N TYR A 55 3.11 -6.82 -7.24
CA TYR A 55 3.25 -5.37 -7.08
C TYR A 55 4.60 -4.97 -6.48
N GLN A 56 5.61 -5.85 -6.53
CA GLN A 56 6.94 -5.53 -6.01
C GLN A 56 7.63 -4.48 -6.89
N ALA A 57 8.28 -3.51 -6.26
CA ALA A 57 8.96 -2.38 -6.88
C ALA A 57 8.07 -1.55 -7.83
N GLN A 58 6.76 -1.45 -7.55
CA GLN A 58 5.84 -0.67 -8.38
C GLN A 58 6.17 0.83 -8.29
N ARG A 59 6.17 1.51 -9.45
CA ARG A 59 6.56 2.92 -9.58
C ARG A 59 5.39 3.89 -9.75
N ASP A 60 4.25 3.38 -10.18
CA ASP A 60 3.05 4.13 -10.51
C ASP A 60 1.81 3.40 -9.99
N ILE A 61 0.65 4.04 -10.16
CA ILE A 61 -0.65 3.41 -9.90
C ILE A 61 -0.78 2.18 -10.81
N THR A 62 -0.78 1.01 -10.18
CA THR A 62 -0.85 -0.27 -10.89
C THR A 62 -2.27 -0.84 -10.80
N LEU A 63 -2.87 -1.16 -11.95
CA LEU A 63 -4.19 -1.79 -11.99
C LEU A 63 -4.15 -3.22 -11.44
N PRO A 64 -5.28 -3.74 -10.91
CA PRO A 64 -5.35 -5.10 -10.38
C PRO A 64 -4.90 -6.15 -11.39
N ARG A 65 -4.01 -7.05 -10.94
CA ARG A 65 -3.55 -8.23 -11.69
C ARG A 65 -4.23 -9.48 -11.11
N ILE A 66 -5.11 -10.11 -11.89
CA ILE A 66 -5.79 -11.38 -11.54
C ILE A 66 -4.77 -12.52 -11.54
#